data_AF-A0A081PJP3-F1
#
_entry.id   AF-A0A081PJP3-F1
#
_cell.length_a   1.000
_cell.length_b   1.000
_cell.length_c   1.000
_cell.angle_alpha   90.00
_cell.angle_beta   90.00
_cell.angle_gamma   90.00
#
_symmetry.space_group_name_H-M   'P 1'
#
loop_
_entity.id
_entity.type
_entity.pdbx_description
1 polymer ?
#
loop_
_entity_poly.entity_id
_entity_poly.type
_entity_poly.pdbx_seq_one_letter_code
_entity_poly.pdbx_strand_id
1 'polypeptide(L)'
;MKPTKYILQQSVFIAGLLFLLACRHESPATQEKSAHTNATEKAAKAGQFSFYKDIEVKPGMHFEIISWGKGVDSVGGYQILMSDSTKNNFRSLAVEREGVITDVWNMDLDNDGNPELYIELLSKQNVKDLQVYEYQNNSFNKINFPPLSARAKKNYAGGDKFFIKNGDLFRTYPYIADSSDTTAVKGALKTLVYQLRGNSFSVDEIKVD
;
A
#
# COMPACT_ATOMS: atom_id res chain seq x y z
N MET A 1 -13.03 13.73 82.39
CA MET A 1 -13.51 13.93 81.01
C MET A 1 -12.59 14.98 80.37
N LYS A 2 -11.92 14.78 79.23
CA LYS A 2 -12.40 14.24 77.95
C LYS A 2 -11.24 13.54 77.19
N PRO A 3 -11.19 12.19 77.16
CA PRO A 3 -10.18 11.46 76.37
C PRO A 3 -10.46 11.47 74.86
N THR A 4 -11.60 12.03 74.43
CA THR A 4 -12.13 11.94 73.07
C THR A 4 -11.39 12.79 72.03
N LYS A 5 -10.67 13.85 72.42
CA LYS A 5 -9.94 14.70 71.46
C LYS A 5 -8.66 14.07 70.91
N TYR A 6 -7.93 13.33 71.74
CA TYR A 6 -6.67 12.69 71.33
C TYR A 6 -6.90 11.46 70.46
N ILE A 7 -8.00 10.73 70.69
CA ILE A 7 -8.40 9.58 69.86
C ILE A 7 -8.75 10.05 68.44
N LEU A 8 -9.50 11.16 68.30
CA LEU A 8 -9.87 11.69 66.99
C LEU A 8 -8.65 12.20 66.19
N GLN A 9 -7.66 12.78 66.88
CA GLN A 9 -6.45 13.31 66.24
C GLN A 9 -5.46 12.20 65.82
N GLN A 10 -5.42 11.08 66.57
CA GLN A 10 -4.64 9.90 66.21
C GLN A 10 -5.27 9.09 65.06
N SER A 11 -6.60 9.03 64.97
CA SER A 11 -7.30 8.36 63.85
C SER A 11 -7.05 9.02 62.49
N VAL A 12 -6.92 10.36 62.46
CA VAL A 12 -6.63 11.11 61.22
C VAL A 12 -5.18 10.87 60.75
N PHE A 13 -4.24 10.71 61.68
CA PHE A 13 -2.84 10.44 61.34
C PHE A 13 -2.62 9.01 60.82
N ILE A 14 -3.36 8.02 61.35
CA ILE A 14 -3.29 6.62 60.89
C ILE A 14 -4.00 6.43 59.54
N ALA A 15 -5.09 7.16 59.28
CA ALA A 15 -5.76 7.15 57.98
C ALA A 15 -4.92 7.79 56.86
N GLY A 16 -4.11 8.81 57.16
CA GLY A 16 -3.18 9.43 56.20
C GLY A 16 -1.99 8.53 55.82
N LEU A 17 -1.53 7.68 56.76
CA LEU A 17 -0.40 6.78 56.51
C LEU A 17 -0.78 5.56 55.65
N LEU A 18 -2.06 5.19 55.61
CA LEU A 18 -2.57 4.07 54.79
C LEU A 18 -2.75 4.41 53.29
N PHE A 19 -2.71 5.69 52.90
CA PHE A 19 -2.81 6.11 51.50
C PHE A 19 -1.46 6.16 50.75
N LEU A 20 -0.33 5.94 51.43
CA LEU A 20 1.01 5.98 50.83
C LEU A 20 1.50 4.61 50.29
N LEU A 21 0.68 3.57 50.36
CA LEU A 21 1.03 2.20 49.92
C LEU A 21 0.21 1.69 48.72
N ALA A 22 -0.65 2.51 48.11
CA ALA A 22 -1.56 2.07 47.03
C ALA A 22 -0.98 2.18 45.60
N CYS A 23 0.29 2.58 45.43
CA CYS A 23 0.95 2.59 44.12
C CYS A 23 2.27 1.81 44.19
N ARG A 24 2.18 0.48 44.20
CA ARG A 24 3.23 -0.38 43.66
C ARG A 24 2.59 -1.41 42.74
N HIS A 25 2.33 -1.00 41.51
CA HIS A 25 2.14 -1.95 40.42
C HIS A 25 3.53 -2.44 40.02
N GLU A 26 3.92 -3.60 40.53
CA GLU A 26 5.14 -4.29 40.12
C GLU A 26 4.93 -4.83 38.70
N SER A 27 5.53 -4.16 37.72
CA SER A 27 5.87 -4.78 36.45
C SER A 27 7.09 -5.67 36.67
N PRO A 28 7.05 -6.99 36.37
CA PRO A 28 8.25 -7.78 36.31
C PRO A 28 8.89 -7.61 34.93
N ALA A 29 10.03 -6.92 34.90
CA ALA A 29 11.00 -7.02 33.82
C ALA A 29 12.36 -7.40 34.40
N THR A 30 12.85 -8.60 34.07
CA THR A 30 14.27 -8.98 33.86
C THR A 30 14.22 -10.37 33.18
N GLN A 31 14.34 -10.46 31.86
CA GLN A 31 15.57 -10.78 31.09
C GLN A 31 16.28 -12.06 31.58
N GLU A 32 16.77 -13.01 30.80
CA GLU A 32 16.85 -13.30 29.37
C GLU A 32 17.32 -14.77 29.31
N LYS A 33 16.76 -15.60 28.42
CA LYS A 33 17.53 -16.70 27.83
C LYS A 33 17.19 -16.77 26.35
N SER A 34 18.19 -16.35 25.58
CA SER A 34 18.32 -16.50 24.14
C SER A 34 17.85 -17.88 23.65
N ALA A 35 16.85 -17.84 22.77
CA ALA A 35 16.66 -18.84 21.74
C ALA A 35 16.31 -18.07 20.46
N HIS A 36 17.29 -18.02 19.57
CA HIS A 36 17.25 -17.43 18.25
C HIS A 36 16.03 -17.98 17.48
N THR A 37 15.00 -17.15 17.32
CA THR A 37 13.93 -17.40 16.35
C THR A 37 13.59 -16.06 15.72
N ASN A 38 14.09 -15.84 14.51
CA ASN A 38 13.67 -14.75 13.65
C ASN A 38 12.16 -14.89 13.41
N ALA A 39 11.37 -14.08 14.12
CA ALA A 39 9.92 -13.99 13.92
C ALA A 39 9.41 -12.63 14.40
N THR A 40 9.91 -11.56 13.80
CA THR A 40 9.31 -10.21 13.87
C THR A 40 8.78 -9.81 12.50
N GLU A 41 7.87 -10.62 11.97
CA GLU A 41 6.88 -10.22 10.95
C GLU A 41 5.52 -10.77 11.38
N LYS A 42 5.06 -10.36 12.57
CA LYS A 42 3.71 -10.74 13.04
C LYS A 42 2.74 -9.61 12.75
N ALA A 43 2.21 -9.66 11.53
CA ALA A 43 0.87 -9.24 11.14
C ALA A 43 0.44 -7.82 11.57
N ALA A 44 0.56 -6.86 10.63
CA ALA A 44 -0.45 -5.82 10.51
C ALA A 44 -1.83 -6.50 10.68
N LYS A 45 -2.62 -6.07 11.67
CA LYS A 45 -3.94 -6.64 12.04
C LYS A 45 -4.65 -7.26 10.84
N ALA A 46 -4.64 -8.59 10.77
CA ALA A 46 -5.37 -9.32 9.74
C ALA A 46 -6.86 -8.95 9.82
N GLY A 47 -7.39 -8.31 8.77
CA GLY A 47 -8.84 -8.15 8.55
C GLY A 47 -9.44 -6.74 8.69
N GLN A 48 -8.67 -5.69 9.06
CA GLN A 48 -9.24 -4.33 9.14
C GLN A 48 -9.37 -3.67 7.76
N PHE A 49 -8.38 -3.84 6.89
CA PHE A 49 -8.35 -3.28 5.54
C PHE A 49 -8.38 -4.41 4.50
N SER A 50 -8.96 -4.14 3.33
CA SER A 50 -9.00 -5.11 2.23
C SER A 50 -7.64 -5.31 1.57
N PHE A 51 -6.74 -4.32 1.72
CA PHE A 51 -5.36 -4.35 1.26
C PHE A 51 -4.51 -3.51 2.22
N TYR A 52 -3.31 -3.99 2.51
CA TYR A 52 -2.25 -3.28 3.23
C TYR A 52 -0.91 -3.68 2.62
N LYS A 53 -0.05 -2.71 2.32
CA LYS A 53 1.35 -2.94 1.94
C LYS A 53 2.20 -1.78 2.44
N ASP A 54 3.35 -2.09 3.03
CA ASP A 54 4.41 -1.12 3.34
C ASP A 54 5.55 -1.30 2.34
N ILE A 55 6.12 -0.18 1.88
CA ILE A 55 7.22 -0.12 0.91
C ILE A 55 8.24 0.88 1.43
N GLU A 56 9.40 0.38 1.85
CA GLU A 56 10.56 1.22 2.13
C GLU A 56 11.31 1.49 0.82
N VAL A 57 11.44 2.76 0.43
CA VAL A 57 12.12 3.13 -0.83
C VAL A 57 13.57 3.57 -0.61
N LYS A 58 13.88 4.02 0.61
CA LYS A 58 15.23 4.31 1.12
C LYS A 58 15.18 4.38 2.65
N PRO A 59 16.32 4.30 3.36
CA PRO A 59 16.34 4.24 4.82
C PRO A 59 15.46 5.30 5.49
N GLY A 60 14.42 4.83 6.19
CA GLY A 60 13.50 5.67 6.94
C GLY A 60 12.45 6.42 6.12
N MET A 61 12.37 6.19 4.80
CA MET A 61 11.28 6.66 3.94
C MET A 61 10.38 5.50 3.51
N HIS A 62 9.18 5.46 4.08
CA HIS A 62 8.18 4.42 3.86
C HIS A 62 6.94 4.99 3.18
N PHE A 63 6.30 4.15 2.38
CA PHE A 63 4.97 4.37 1.83
C PHE A 63 4.06 3.20 2.22
N GLU A 64 3.10 3.48 3.09
CA GLU A 64 2.07 2.53 3.46
C GLU A 64 0.81 2.78 2.64
N ILE A 65 0.31 1.73 1.99
CA ILE A 65 -0.92 1.78 1.20
C ILE A 65 -1.98 0.95 1.90
N ILE A 66 -3.10 1.59 2.25
CA ILE A 66 -4.24 0.95 2.90
C ILE A 66 -5.50 1.13 2.06
N SER A 67 -6.33 0.09 1.93
CA SER A 67 -7.58 0.16 1.16
C SER A 67 -8.82 -0.30 1.94
N TRP A 68 -9.95 0.32 1.64
CA TRP A 68 -11.27 -0.06 2.13
C TRP A 68 -12.30 -0.12 0.98
N GLY A 69 -13.47 -0.70 1.28
CA GLY A 69 -14.46 -1.07 0.27
C GLY A 69 -14.14 -2.45 -0.30
N LYS A 70 -15.13 -3.34 -0.35
CA LYS A 70 -14.95 -4.76 -0.72
C LYS A 70 -15.70 -5.07 -2.01
N GLY A 71 -15.09 -5.93 -2.84
CA GLY A 71 -15.69 -6.41 -4.08
C GLY A 71 -15.04 -5.77 -5.31
N VAL A 72 -14.81 -6.59 -6.33
CA VAL A 72 -14.15 -6.18 -7.59
C VAL A 72 -15.03 -5.29 -8.48
N ASP A 73 -16.33 -5.24 -8.22
CA ASP A 73 -17.30 -4.37 -8.90
C ASP A 73 -17.82 -3.25 -8.00
N SER A 74 -17.13 -2.96 -6.89
CA SER A 74 -17.51 -1.89 -5.97
C SER A 74 -16.66 -0.65 -6.18
N VAL A 75 -17.23 0.50 -5.81
CA VAL A 75 -16.46 1.70 -5.49
C VAL A 75 -15.88 1.55 -4.08
N GLY A 76 -14.67 2.03 -3.88
CA GLY A 76 -14.01 2.07 -2.57
C GLY A 76 -12.96 3.16 -2.55
N GLY A 77 -11.99 3.02 -1.66
CA GLY A 77 -10.91 3.99 -1.56
C GLY A 77 -9.62 3.37 -1.05
N TYR A 78 -8.57 4.17 -1.15
CA TYR A 78 -7.30 3.89 -0.51
C TYR A 78 -6.63 5.17 -0.04
N GLN A 79 -5.70 5.00 0.89
CA GLN A 79 -4.78 6.04 1.30
C GLN A 79 -3.35 5.59 1.03
N ILE A 80 -2.54 6.54 0.59
CA ILE A 80 -1.08 6.45 0.57
C ILE A 80 -0.58 7.28 1.74
N LEU A 81 0.21 6.69 2.62
CA LEU A 81 0.77 7.33 3.81
C LEU A 81 2.29 7.30 3.65
N MET A 82 2.89 8.46 3.37
CA MET A 82 4.34 8.61 3.31
C MET A 82 4.87 9.05 4.67
N SER A 83 5.91 8.37 5.15
CA SER A 83 6.68 8.78 6.31
C SER A 83 8.16 8.87 5.97
N ASP A 84 8.80 9.96 6.37
CA ASP A 84 10.25 10.15 6.35
C ASP A 84 10.70 10.44 7.79
N SER A 85 11.10 9.38 8.49
CA SER A 85 11.48 9.45 9.90
C SER A 85 12.77 10.25 10.11
N THR A 86 13.64 10.30 9.11
CA THR A 86 14.91 11.05 9.15
C THR A 86 14.70 12.55 9.15
N LYS A 87 13.60 13.02 8.55
CA LYS A 87 13.24 14.43 8.45
C LYS A 87 12.01 14.82 9.26
N ASN A 88 11.41 13.87 10.00
CA ASN A 88 10.15 14.05 10.72
C ASN A 88 9.04 14.61 9.79
N ASN A 89 8.97 14.10 8.55
CA ASN A 89 8.07 14.58 7.52
C ASN A 89 7.07 13.50 7.14
N PHE A 90 5.78 13.83 7.17
CA PHE A 90 4.69 12.89 6.91
C PHE A 90 3.70 13.51 5.93
N ARG A 91 3.27 12.73 4.95
CA ARG A 91 2.28 13.16 3.94
C ARG A 91 1.29 12.05 3.68
N SER A 92 0.11 12.42 3.23
CA SER A 92 -0.89 11.45 2.80
C SER A 92 -1.64 11.91 1.56
N LEU A 93 -2.16 10.93 0.84
CA LEU A 93 -3.09 11.11 -0.26
C LEU A 93 -4.25 10.15 -0.08
N ALA A 94 -5.48 10.63 -0.22
CA ALA A 94 -6.69 9.81 -0.25
C ALA A 94 -7.27 9.80 -1.67
N VAL A 95 -7.67 8.61 -2.14
CA VAL A 95 -8.13 8.42 -3.52
C VAL A 95 -9.32 7.46 -3.53
N GLU A 96 -10.32 7.79 -4.36
CA GLU A 96 -11.42 6.88 -4.69
C GLU A 96 -11.01 5.93 -5.81
N ARG A 97 -11.49 4.68 -5.76
CA ARG A 97 -11.20 3.67 -6.77
C ARG A 97 -12.43 2.89 -7.19
N GLU A 98 -12.39 2.43 -8.43
CA GLU A 98 -13.22 1.32 -8.92
C GLU A 98 -12.37 0.04 -8.93
N GLY A 99 -12.96 -1.09 -8.59
CA GLY A 99 -12.21 -2.34 -8.47
C GLY A 99 -11.47 -2.47 -7.14
N VAL A 100 -10.53 -3.41 -7.01
CA VAL A 100 -9.74 -3.66 -5.79
C VAL A 100 -8.25 -3.54 -6.06
N ILE A 101 -7.46 -3.14 -5.04
CA ILE A 101 -6.00 -3.18 -5.15
C ILE A 101 -5.54 -4.64 -5.07
N THR A 102 -4.76 -5.07 -6.07
CA THR A 102 -4.16 -6.41 -6.10
C THR A 102 -2.68 -6.40 -5.73
N ASP A 103 -1.97 -5.32 -6.05
CA ASP A 103 -0.58 -5.12 -5.65
C ASP A 103 -0.18 -3.64 -5.72
N VAL A 104 0.95 -3.30 -5.11
CA VAL A 104 1.59 -1.98 -5.21
C VAL A 104 3.10 -2.14 -5.31
N TRP A 105 3.77 -1.41 -6.19
CA TRP A 105 5.24 -1.40 -6.26
C TRP A 105 5.79 0.02 -6.37
N ASN A 106 7.04 0.19 -5.93
CA ASN A 106 7.84 1.38 -6.19
C ASN A 106 8.82 1.09 -7.34
N MET A 107 8.88 1.94 -8.36
CA MET A 107 9.80 1.77 -9.49
C MET A 107 10.12 3.12 -10.16
N ASP A 108 11.37 3.55 -10.08
CA ASP A 108 11.86 4.74 -10.77
C ASP A 108 12.11 4.42 -12.26
N LEU A 109 11.07 4.57 -13.10
CA LEU A 109 11.13 4.15 -14.51
C LEU A 109 11.89 5.17 -15.37
N ASP A 110 11.84 6.45 -15.03
CA ASP A 110 12.55 7.49 -15.78
C ASP A 110 13.93 7.86 -15.21
N ASN A 111 14.33 7.22 -14.12
CA ASN A 111 15.64 7.30 -13.45
C ASN A 111 15.95 8.71 -12.91
N ASP A 112 14.94 9.39 -12.37
CA ASP A 112 15.08 10.73 -11.81
C ASP A 112 15.28 10.71 -10.27
N GLY A 113 15.18 9.53 -9.65
CA GLY A 113 15.40 9.29 -8.23
C GLY A 113 14.20 9.61 -7.33
N ASN A 114 13.08 10.05 -7.89
CA ASN A 114 11.85 10.25 -7.13
C ASN A 114 11.14 8.90 -6.90
N PRO A 115 10.57 8.66 -5.71
CA PRO A 115 9.71 7.50 -5.52
C PRO A 115 8.49 7.56 -6.43
N GLU A 116 8.25 6.49 -7.19
CA GLU A 116 7.10 6.33 -8.07
C GLU A 116 6.31 5.09 -7.65
N LEU A 117 5.09 5.29 -7.16
CA LEU A 117 4.19 4.24 -6.75
C LEU A 117 3.24 3.85 -7.87
N TYR A 118 3.17 2.55 -8.14
CA TYR A 118 2.26 1.95 -9.10
C TYR A 118 1.28 1.08 -8.34
N ILE A 119 0.00 1.48 -8.38
CA ILE A 119 -1.08 0.81 -7.66
C ILE A 119 -1.89 0.00 -8.67
N GLU A 120 -1.76 -1.32 -8.60
CA GLU A 120 -2.46 -2.25 -9.48
C GLU A 120 -3.91 -2.43 -9.01
N LEU A 121 -4.84 -2.10 -9.90
CA LEU A 121 -6.27 -2.27 -9.68
C LEU A 121 -6.79 -3.42 -10.53
N LEU A 122 -7.69 -4.22 -9.96
CA LEU A 122 -8.49 -5.22 -10.66
C LEU A 122 -9.96 -4.80 -10.63
N SER A 123 -10.59 -4.72 -11.80
CA SER A 123 -12.01 -4.42 -11.97
C SER A 123 -12.67 -5.45 -12.89
N LYS A 124 -14.00 -5.58 -12.86
CA LYS A 124 -14.76 -6.47 -13.76
C LYS A 124 -14.21 -7.90 -13.79
N GLN A 125 -13.78 -8.38 -12.62
CA GLN A 125 -13.15 -9.68 -12.37
C GLN A 125 -11.81 -9.96 -13.05
N ASN A 126 -11.49 -9.33 -14.19
CA ASN A 126 -10.31 -9.68 -14.98
C ASN A 126 -9.60 -8.50 -15.66
N VAL A 127 -10.10 -7.27 -15.55
CA VAL A 127 -9.47 -6.09 -16.17
C VAL A 127 -8.51 -5.47 -15.17
N LYS A 128 -7.22 -5.42 -15.50
CA LYS A 128 -6.25 -4.66 -14.70
C LYS A 128 -5.98 -3.26 -15.24
N ASP A 129 -5.70 -2.36 -14.31
CA ASP A 129 -5.27 -0.99 -14.55
C ASP A 129 -4.22 -0.54 -13.53
N LEU A 130 -3.58 0.60 -13.79
CA LEU A 130 -2.58 1.19 -12.89
C LEU A 130 -2.94 2.64 -12.57
N GLN A 131 -2.93 2.98 -11.28
CA GLN A 131 -2.85 4.36 -10.82
C GLN A 131 -1.39 4.64 -10.44
N VAL A 132 -0.79 5.66 -11.02
CA VAL A 132 0.64 5.96 -10.84
C VAL A 132 0.80 7.31 -10.15
N TYR A 133 1.67 7.36 -9.14
CA TYR A 133 1.97 8.57 -8.38
C TYR A 133 3.47 8.71 -8.19
N GLU A 134 4.02 9.85 -8.58
CA GLU A 134 5.36 10.25 -8.20
C GLU A 134 5.30 11.08 -6.92
N TYR A 135 6.23 10.85 -6.00
CA TYR A 135 6.40 11.69 -4.82
C TYR A 135 7.62 12.60 -4.98
N GLN A 136 7.36 13.88 -5.23
CA GLN A 136 8.39 14.89 -5.44
C GLN A 136 8.02 16.19 -4.72
N ASN A 137 9.00 16.94 -4.23
CA ASN A 137 8.79 18.25 -3.61
C ASN A 137 7.73 18.24 -2.49
N ASN A 138 7.71 17.13 -1.73
CA ASN A 138 6.80 16.93 -0.61
C ASN A 138 5.31 16.84 -0.98
N SER A 139 5.02 16.43 -2.22
CA SER A 139 3.69 16.28 -2.81
C SER A 139 3.57 14.97 -3.58
N PHE A 140 2.35 14.45 -3.69
CA PHE A 140 2.03 13.35 -4.58
C PHE A 140 1.53 13.92 -5.91
N ASN A 141 2.25 13.64 -6.99
CA ASN A 141 1.91 14.03 -8.34
C ASN A 141 1.33 12.82 -9.07
N LYS A 142 0.09 12.92 -9.54
CA LYS A 142 -0.52 11.84 -10.32
C LYS A 142 0.08 11.82 -11.72
N ILE A 143 0.59 10.66 -12.13
CA ILE A 143 1.00 10.39 -13.51
C ILE A 143 -0.16 9.70 -14.22
N ASN A 144 -0.56 10.21 -15.38
CA ASN A 144 -1.64 9.62 -16.17
C ASN A 144 -1.14 8.35 -16.85
N PHE A 145 -1.61 7.19 -16.38
CA PHE A 145 -1.35 5.92 -17.04
C PHE A 145 -2.18 5.80 -18.33
N PRO A 146 -1.57 5.53 -19.49
CA PRO A 146 -2.27 5.60 -20.76
C PRO A 146 -3.22 4.40 -20.94
N PRO A 147 -4.48 4.64 -21.36
CA PRO A 147 -5.43 3.58 -21.60
C PRO A 147 -5.06 2.79 -22.86
N LEU A 148 -5.64 1.59 -23.02
CA LEU A 148 -5.57 0.86 -24.28
C LEU A 148 -6.09 1.71 -25.45
N SER A 149 -5.42 1.62 -26.60
CA SER A 149 -5.85 2.31 -27.83
C SER A 149 -7.23 1.84 -28.27
N ALA A 150 -7.95 2.67 -29.04
CA ALA A 150 -9.28 2.30 -29.56
C ALA A 150 -9.24 1.01 -30.41
N ARG A 151 -8.12 0.76 -31.10
CA ARG A 151 -7.91 -0.47 -31.87
C ARG A 151 -7.70 -1.68 -30.96
N ALA A 152 -6.88 -1.55 -29.91
CA ALA A 152 -6.64 -2.63 -28.95
C ALA A 152 -7.93 -3.01 -28.20
N LYS A 153 -8.74 -2.02 -27.80
CA LYS A 153 -10.00 -2.22 -27.08
C LYS A 153 -11.01 -3.11 -27.81
N LYS A 154 -11.00 -3.16 -29.15
CA LYS A 154 -11.94 -3.99 -29.93
C LYS A 154 -11.73 -5.50 -29.71
N ASN A 155 -10.51 -5.90 -29.41
CA ASN A 155 -10.07 -7.29 -29.35
C ASN A 155 -9.57 -7.68 -27.95
N TYR A 156 -10.08 -6.97 -26.93
CA TYR A 156 -9.62 -7.04 -25.55
C TYR A 156 -10.76 -7.46 -24.63
N ALA A 157 -10.48 -8.37 -23.69
CA ALA A 157 -11.45 -8.77 -22.65
C ALA A 157 -10.83 -8.96 -21.26
N GLY A 158 -9.77 -8.23 -20.93
CA GLY A 158 -9.06 -8.41 -19.67
C GLY A 158 -8.09 -9.59 -19.70
N GLY A 159 -7.74 -10.11 -18.52
CA GLY A 159 -6.70 -11.10 -18.34
C GLY A 159 -5.29 -10.49 -18.29
N ASP A 160 -5.21 -9.21 -17.93
CA ASP A 160 -3.96 -8.45 -17.95
C ASP A 160 -2.94 -8.95 -16.95
N LYS A 161 -1.67 -8.87 -17.34
CA LYS A 161 -0.54 -9.03 -16.45
C LYS A 161 0.44 -7.90 -16.67
N PHE A 162 0.71 -7.15 -15.61
CA PHE A 162 1.80 -6.20 -15.57
C PHE A 162 3.06 -6.90 -15.06
N PHE A 163 4.19 -6.60 -15.67
CA PHE A 163 5.50 -7.07 -15.21
C PHE A 163 6.60 -6.12 -15.68
N ILE A 164 7.73 -6.20 -15.00
CA ILE A 164 8.90 -5.37 -15.27
C ILE A 164 9.97 -6.26 -15.90
N LYS A 165 10.60 -5.77 -16.96
CA LYS A 165 11.73 -6.46 -17.59
C LYS A 165 12.71 -5.43 -18.12
N ASN A 166 13.98 -5.56 -17.78
CA ASN A 166 15.05 -4.65 -18.24
C ASN A 166 14.77 -3.16 -17.96
N GLY A 167 14.07 -2.84 -16.87
CA GLY A 167 13.71 -1.46 -16.51
C GLY A 167 12.50 -0.89 -17.24
N ASP A 168 11.85 -1.66 -18.13
CA ASP A 168 10.61 -1.25 -18.77
C ASP A 168 9.39 -1.94 -18.13
N LEU A 169 8.24 -1.26 -18.15
CA LEU A 169 6.95 -1.80 -17.74
C LEU A 169 6.23 -2.43 -18.93
N PHE A 170 5.78 -3.67 -18.77
CA PHE A 170 5.03 -4.39 -19.79
C PHE A 170 3.63 -4.71 -19.30
N ARG A 171 2.69 -4.76 -20.25
CA ARG A 171 1.36 -5.35 -20.07
C ARG A 171 1.18 -6.44 -21.10
N THR A 172 0.76 -7.61 -20.66
CA THR A 172 0.26 -8.66 -21.56
C THR A 172 -1.21 -8.89 -21.35
N TYR A 173 -1.93 -9.22 -22.43
CA TYR A 173 -3.33 -9.66 -22.35
C TYR A 173 -3.67 -10.62 -23.51
N PRO A 174 -4.62 -11.56 -23.32
CA PRO A 174 -5.14 -12.40 -24.39
C PRO A 174 -5.77 -11.58 -25.52
N TYR A 175 -5.39 -11.91 -26.75
CA TYR A 175 -6.02 -11.39 -27.96
C TYR A 175 -7.31 -12.16 -28.25
N ILE A 176 -8.41 -11.43 -28.45
CA ILE A 176 -9.65 -11.99 -28.96
C ILE A 176 -9.78 -11.62 -30.42
N ALA A 177 -9.63 -12.63 -31.29
CA ALA A 177 -9.85 -12.47 -32.72
C ALA A 177 -11.32 -12.11 -33.01
N ASP A 178 -11.51 -11.21 -33.96
CA ASP A 178 -12.81 -11.04 -34.61
C ASP A 178 -13.18 -12.38 -35.29
N SER A 179 -14.45 -12.76 -35.28
CA SER A 179 -14.92 -14.00 -35.92
C SER A 179 -14.66 -14.01 -37.43
N SER A 180 -14.42 -12.84 -38.03
CA SER A 180 -14.03 -12.65 -39.44
C SER A 180 -12.52 -12.74 -39.70
N ASP A 181 -11.67 -12.63 -38.66
CA ASP A 181 -10.22 -12.73 -38.79
C ASP A 181 -9.76 -14.18 -38.66
N THR A 182 -9.68 -14.86 -39.80
CA THR A 182 -9.21 -16.24 -39.91
C THR A 182 -7.68 -16.38 -39.78
N THR A 183 -6.94 -15.26 -39.74
CA THR A 183 -5.47 -15.27 -39.63
C THR A 183 -4.97 -15.14 -38.20
N ALA A 184 -5.84 -14.74 -37.27
CA ALA A 184 -5.49 -14.59 -35.88
C ALA A 184 -5.36 -15.95 -35.16
N VAL A 185 -4.20 -16.17 -34.53
CA VAL A 185 -3.99 -17.33 -33.67
C VAL A 185 -4.82 -17.17 -32.40
N LYS A 186 -5.83 -18.03 -32.22
CA LYS A 186 -6.65 -18.06 -31.00
C LYS A 186 -5.74 -18.26 -29.77
N GLY A 187 -5.86 -17.38 -28.79
CA GLY A 187 -5.06 -17.43 -27.56
C GLY A 187 -3.68 -16.76 -27.67
N ALA A 188 -3.36 -16.07 -28.76
CA ALA A 188 -2.17 -15.22 -28.82
C ALA A 188 -2.19 -14.14 -27.74
N LEU A 189 -1.03 -13.82 -27.18
CA LEU A 189 -0.88 -12.70 -26.24
C LEU A 189 -0.46 -11.45 -27.00
N LYS A 190 -1.14 -10.33 -26.72
CA LYS A 190 -0.63 -9.01 -27.04
C LYS A 190 0.28 -8.54 -25.93
N THR A 191 1.38 -7.91 -26.31
CA THR A 191 2.36 -7.34 -25.38
C THR A 191 2.50 -5.85 -25.69
N LEU A 192 2.29 -5.03 -24.68
CA LEU A 192 2.56 -3.59 -24.72
C LEU A 192 3.75 -3.30 -23.82
N VAL A 193 4.60 -2.36 -24.25
CA VAL A 193 5.65 -1.76 -23.42
C VAL A 193 5.28 -0.30 -23.14
N TYR A 194 5.49 0.10 -21.89
CA TYR A 194 5.25 1.44 -21.38
C TYR A 194 6.59 2.00 -20.95
N GLN A 195 6.92 3.17 -21.48
CA GLN A 195 8.15 3.88 -21.13
C GLN A 195 7.76 5.22 -20.53
N LEU A 196 8.34 5.56 -19.39
CA LEU A 196 8.12 6.84 -18.72
C LEU A 196 9.27 7.79 -19.06
N ARG A 197 8.95 9.04 -19.41
CA ARG A 197 9.91 10.13 -19.47
C ARG A 197 9.27 11.43 -19.00
N GLY A 198 9.79 12.02 -17.93
CA GLY A 198 9.33 13.32 -17.45
C GLY A 198 7.83 13.30 -17.14
N ASN A 199 7.39 12.29 -16.38
CA ASN A 199 5.99 12.09 -16.00
C ASN A 199 5.01 11.88 -17.16
N SER A 200 5.50 11.48 -18.34
CA SER A 200 4.67 11.15 -19.50
C SER A 200 5.01 9.76 -20.04
N PHE A 201 3.99 8.91 -20.20
CA PHE A 201 4.15 7.58 -20.77
C PHE A 201 4.05 7.60 -22.30
N SER A 202 4.94 6.86 -22.96
CA SER A 202 4.74 6.34 -24.33
C SER A 202 4.37 4.86 -24.28
N VAL A 203 3.64 4.40 -25.30
CA VAL A 203 3.17 3.01 -25.40
C VAL A 203 3.45 2.46 -26.79
N ASP A 204 4.13 1.32 -26.84
CA ASP A 204 4.37 0.57 -28.07
C ASP A 204 3.85 -0.87 -27.95
N GLU A 205 3.34 -1.42 -29.06
CA GLU A 205 2.98 -2.83 -29.15
C GLU A 205 4.17 -3.63 -29.69
N ILE A 206 4.61 -4.63 -28.92
CA ILE A 206 5.67 -5.53 -29.34
C ILE A 206 5.08 -6.63 -30.19
N LYS A 207 5.55 -6.73 -31.42
CA LYS A 207 5.30 -7.87 -32.28
C LYS A 207 6.23 -9.00 -31.86
N VAL A 208 5.66 -10.13 -31.49
CA VAL A 208 6.43 -11.37 -31.34
C VAL A 208 6.53 -11.95 -32.74
N ASP A 209 7.76 -11.99 -33.28
CA ASP A 209 8.07 -12.66 -34.55
C ASP A 209 7.89 -14.19 -34.43
#